data_AF-A0A8J8CK91-F1
#
_entry.id   AF-A0A8J8CK91-F1
#
_cell.length_a   1.000
_cell.length_b   1.000
_cell.length_c   1.000
_cell.angle_alpha   90.00
_cell.angle_beta   90.00
_cell.angle_gamma   90.00
#
_symmetry.space_group_name_H-M   'P 1'
#
loop_
_entity.id
_entity.type
_entity.pdbx_description
1 polymer ?
#
loop_
_entity_poly.entity_id
_entity_poly.type
_entity_poly.pdbx_seq_one_letter_code
_entity_poly.pdbx_strand_id
1 'polypeptide(L)' 'MQLSPGKRIGIHGYIYIFRDDFEPAVRCAIDRYVSPGMTCYDIGANIGLWTLRIQEIVGRSGQGLCV' A
#
# COMPACT_ATOMS: atom_id res chain seq x y z
N MET A 1 7.33 -9.69 1.33
CA MET A 1 8.45 -9.44 2.28
C MET A 1 7.86 -8.91 3.59
N GLN A 2 7.72 -9.75 4.63
CA GLN A 2 7.22 -9.29 5.93
C GLN A 2 8.37 -8.70 6.76
N LEU A 3 8.18 -7.50 7.26
CA LEU A 3 9.11 -6.80 8.13
C LEU A 3 8.60 -7.05 9.53
N SER A 4 9.38 -7.83 10.28
CA SER A 4 9.15 -8.02 11.70
C SER A 4 9.64 -6.77 12.44
N PRO A 5 9.00 -6.41 13.57
CA PRO A 5 9.53 -5.40 14.47
C PRO A 5 11.03 -5.67 14.75
N GLY A 6 11.88 -4.67 14.52
CA GLY A 6 13.34 -4.78 14.68
C GLY A 6 14.14 -5.15 13.43
N LYS A 7 13.50 -5.52 12.31
CA LYS A 7 14.21 -5.76 11.04
C LYS A 7 14.45 -4.44 10.30
N ARG A 8 15.65 -3.87 10.43
CA ARG A 8 16.02 -2.65 9.69
C ARG A 8 16.10 -2.95 8.19
N ILE A 9 15.27 -2.28 7.40
CA ILE A 9 15.50 -2.19 5.96
C ILE A 9 16.55 -1.11 5.73
N GLY A 10 17.63 -1.45 5.03
CA GLY A 10 18.58 -0.44 4.56
C GLY A 10 17.97 0.47 3.49
N ILE A 11 18.63 1.59 3.19
CA ILE A 11 18.20 2.58 2.18
C ILE A 11 17.87 1.94 0.82
N HIS A 12 18.58 0.88 0.44
CA HIS A 12 18.34 0.12 -0.79
C HIS A 12 16.97 -0.55 -0.85
N GLY A 13 16.47 -1.07 0.28
CA GLY A 13 15.15 -1.69 0.31
C GLY A 13 14.02 -0.66 0.27
N TYR A 14 14.23 0.53 0.84
CA TYR A 14 13.32 1.65 0.65
C TYR A 14 13.30 2.11 -0.80
N ILE A 15 14.47 2.28 -1.44
CA ILE A 15 14.55 2.63 -2.88
C ILE A 15 13.82 1.59 -3.74
N TYR A 16 13.95 0.30 -3.42
CA TYR A 16 13.26 -0.77 -4.14
C TYR A 16 11.73 -0.71 -3.97
N ILE A 17 11.24 -0.40 -2.76
CA ILE A 17 9.82 -0.26 -2.47
C ILE A 17 9.21 0.98 -3.12
N PHE A 18 9.95 2.10 -3.14
CA PHE A 18 9.50 3.36 -3.72
C PHE A 18 9.76 3.50 -5.23
N ARG A 19 10.50 2.57 -5.83
CA ARG A 19 10.50 2.41 -7.28
C ARG A 19 9.15 1.79 -7.65
N ASP A 20 8.38 2.47 -8.48
CA ASP A 20 6.98 2.27 -8.88
C ASP A 20 6.50 0.84 -9.28
N ASP A 21 7.35 -0.18 -9.16
CA ASP A 21 7.12 -1.57 -9.58
C ASP A 21 7.12 -2.58 -8.41
N PHE A 22 6.99 -2.14 -7.16
CA PHE A 22 6.72 -3.08 -6.08
C PHE A 22 5.35 -3.75 -6.32
N GLU A 23 5.29 -5.07 -6.37
CA GLU A 23 4.09 -5.90 -6.63
C GLU A 23 3.11 -5.34 -7.70
N PRO A 24 3.48 -5.34 -8.99
CA PRO A 24 2.72 -4.68 -10.06
C PRO A 24 1.30 -5.23 -10.22
N ALA A 25 1.07 -6.50 -9.88
CA ALA A 25 -0.26 -7.10 -9.88
C ALA A 25 -1.19 -6.47 -8.83
N VAL A 26 -0.66 -6.16 -7.63
CA VAL A 26 -1.42 -5.51 -6.55
C VAL A 26 -1.76 -4.08 -6.94
N ARG A 27 -0.77 -3.34 -7.49
CA ARG A 27 -1.00 -2.02 -8.07
C ARG A 27 -2.10 -2.03 -9.13
N CYS A 28 -2.03 -2.96 -10.08
CA CYS A 28 -3.03 -3.10 -11.14
C CYS A 28 -4.43 -3.39 -10.57
N ALA A 29 -4.53 -4.23 -9.54
CA ALA A 29 -5.79 -4.48 -8.86
C ALA A 29 -6.33 -3.23 -8.17
N ILE A 30 -5.49 -2.49 -7.44
CA ILE A 30 -5.88 -1.24 -6.76
C ILE A 30 -6.39 -0.22 -7.78
N ASP A 31 -5.61 0.03 -8.84
CA ASP A 31 -5.96 1.00 -9.89
C ASP A 31 -7.25 0.59 -10.64
N ARG A 32 -7.57 -0.70 -10.72
CA ARG A 32 -8.76 -1.21 -11.41
C ARG A 32 -10.03 -1.24 -10.56
N TYR A 33 -9.90 -1.52 -9.27
CA TYR A 33 -11.04 -1.86 -8.41
C TYR A 33 -11.33 -0.82 -7.33
N VAL A 34 -10.36 0.01 -6.95
CA VAL A 34 -10.58 1.06 -5.94
C VAL A 34 -11.20 2.27 -6.60
N SER A 35 -12.21 2.85 -5.96
CA SER A 35 -12.92 4.04 -6.43
C SER A 35 -13.11 5.07 -5.33
N PRO A 36 -13.31 6.35 -5.68
CA PRO A 36 -13.58 7.42 -4.71
C PRO A 36 -14.72 7.07 -3.75
N GLY A 37 -14.55 7.38 -2.46
CA GLY A 37 -15.54 7.14 -1.41
C GLY A 37 -15.62 5.71 -0.88
N MET A 38 -14.84 4.75 -1.40
CA MET A 38 -14.82 3.38 -0.89
C MET A 38 -14.12 3.26 0.46
N THR A 39 -14.51 2.22 1.21
CA THR A 39 -13.75 1.71 2.36
C THR A 39 -12.97 0.47 1.92
N CYS A 40 -11.66 0.50 2.07
CA CYS A 40 -10.76 -0.56 1.65
C CYS A 40 -9.88 -1.01 2.82
N TYR A 41 -9.67 -2.32 2.93
CA TYR A 41 -8.83 -2.94 3.95
C TYR A 41 -7.57 -3.53 3.31
N ASP A 42 -6.39 -3.08 3.76
CA ASP A 42 -5.07 -3.59 3.39
C ASP A 42 -4.65 -4.60 4.48
N ILE A 43 -4.95 -5.88 4.24
CA ILE A 43 -4.78 -6.95 5.23
C ILE A 43 -3.36 -7.47 5.18
N GLY A 44 -2.69 -7.55 6.34
CA GLY A 44 -1.28 -7.91 6.41
C GLY A 44 -0.36 -6.76 6.00
N ALA A 45 -0.89 -5.53 6.07
CA ALA A 45 -0.16 -4.32 5.79
C ALA A 45 0.98 -4.18 6.79
N ASN A 46 2.19 -4.10 6.25
CA ASN A 46 3.39 -4.06 7.05
C ASN A 46 3.89 -2.61 7.26
N ILE A 47 4.11 -1.90 6.15
CA ILE A 47 4.50 -0.47 6.15
C ILE A 47 3.40 0.43 5.58
N GLY A 48 2.23 -0.14 5.25
CA GLY A 48 1.08 0.61 4.72
C GLY A 48 1.30 1.21 3.32
N LEU A 49 2.23 0.68 2.52
CA LEU A 49 2.48 1.18 1.15
C LEU A 49 1.20 1.19 0.31
N TRP A 50 0.48 0.06 0.31
CA TRP A 50 -0.75 -0.07 -0.46
C TRP A 50 -1.89 0.73 0.13
N THR A 51 -1.97 0.84 1.46
CA THR A 51 -2.89 1.75 2.13
C THR A 51 -2.72 3.20 1.71
N LEU A 52 -1.49 3.70 1.54
CA LEU A 52 -1.25 5.06 1.03
C LEU A 52 -1.81 5.25 -0.37
N ARG A 53 -1.53 4.30 -1.27
CA ARG A 53 -2.05 4.33 -2.64
C ARG A 53 -3.59 4.26 -2.69
N ILE A 54 -4.18 3.39 -1.87
CA ILE A 54 -5.63 3.29 -1.70
C ILE A 54 -6.19 4.65 -1.24
N GLN A 55 -5.56 5.28 -0.26
CA GLN A 55 -6.00 6.57 0.28
C GLN A 55 -5.99 7.70 -0.76
N GLU A 56 -5.01 7.69 -1.70
CA GLU A 56 -4.96 8.63 -2.83
C GLU A 56 -6.19 8.50 -3.74
N ILE A 57 -6.69 7.27 -3.96
CA ILE A 57 -7.80 7.00 -4.89
C ILE A 57 -9.15 7.21 -4.20
N VAL A 58 -9.35 6.70 -2.98
CA VAL A 58 -10.63 6.82 -2.27
C VAL A 58 -10.93 8.25 -1.82
N GLY A 59 -9.90 9.09 -1.68
CA GLY A 59 -10.03 10.50 -1.35
C GLY A 59 -10.55 10.76 0.06
N ARG A 60 -11.02 11.99 0.31
CA ARG A 60 -11.42 12.45 1.67
C ARG A 60 -12.71 11.82 2.20
N SER A 61 -13.57 11.33 1.31
CA SER A 61 -14.84 10.69 1.66
C SER A 61 -14.74 9.18 1.83
N GLY A 62 -13.62 8.58 1.44
CA GLY A 62 -13.35 7.15 1.61
C GLY A 62 -12.29 6.89 2.67
N GLN A 63 -12.03 5.62 2.95
CA GLN A 63 -11.12 5.18 4.01
C GLN A 63 -10.25 4.01 3.54
N GLY A 64 -8.92 4.13 3.65
CA GLY A 64 -7.98 3.02 3.60
C GLY A 64 -7.54 2.64 5.02
N LEU A 65 -7.75 1.40 5.43
CA LEU A 65 -7.33 0.89 6.74
C LEU A 65 -6.30 -0.23 6.58
N CYS A 66 -5.18 -0.11 7.30
CA CYS A 66 -4.24 -1.22 7.55
C CYS A 66 -4.82 -2.16 8.61
N VAL A 67 -4.87 -3.46 8.33
CA VAL A 67 -5.31 -4.53 9.26
C VAL A 67 -4.24 -5.62 9.39
#